data_AF-A0A7L5E4E2-F1
#
_entry.id   AF-A0A7L5E4E2-F1
#
_cell.length_a   1.000
_cell.length_b   1.000
_cell.length_c   1.000
_cell.angle_alpha   90.00
_cell.angle_beta   90.00
_cell.angle_gamma   90.00
#
_symmetry.space_group_name_H-M   'P 1'
#
loop_
_entity.id
_entity.type
_entity.pdbx_description
1 polymer ?
#
loop_
_entity_poly.entity_id
_entity_poly.type
_entity_poly.pdbx_seq_one_letter_code
_entity_poly.pdbx_strand_id
1 'polypeptide(L)'
;MNTLTLSAAKVNFAYIPAINFAFQQNHVPVIREFTLQNQSDQNGTNVGIEITTEHDFADVWKYNIDFLSRGETYEFKSILLNVSSKYLAYLTERIASRITITINTEDDLVFQESYPVDLLAYDQWSGISLLPQMLACNPS
;
A
#
# COMPACT_ATOMS: atom_id res chain seq x y z
N MET A 1 -12.81 -29.10 -11.01
CA MET A 1 -11.91 -28.54 -9.98
C MET A 1 -12.39 -27.11 -9.81
N ASN A 2 -13.06 -26.79 -8.70
CA ASN A 2 -13.53 -25.42 -8.47
C ASN A 2 -12.32 -24.61 -8.04
N THR A 3 -11.81 -23.77 -8.94
CA THR A 3 -10.83 -22.76 -8.60
C THR A 3 -11.51 -21.79 -7.63
N LEU A 4 -11.01 -21.72 -6.40
CA LEU A 4 -11.54 -20.86 -5.35
C LEU A 4 -10.94 -19.47 -5.58
N THR A 5 -11.65 -18.64 -6.35
CA THR A 5 -11.17 -17.33 -6.79
C THR A 5 -11.77 -16.24 -5.92
N LEU A 6 -10.90 -15.40 -5.34
CA LEU A 6 -11.31 -14.22 -4.58
C LEU A 6 -11.97 -13.21 -5.54
N SER A 7 -13.28 -13.00 -5.43
CA SER A 7 -14.01 -12.06 -6.31
C SER A 7 -14.27 -10.68 -5.69
N ALA A 8 -14.13 -10.57 -4.35
CA ALA A 8 -14.40 -9.36 -3.60
C ALA A 8 -13.46 -9.27 -2.40
N ALA A 9 -12.80 -8.12 -2.28
CA ALA A 9 -11.85 -7.82 -1.23
C ALA A 9 -12.18 -6.47 -0.59
N LYS A 10 -12.13 -6.41 0.73
CA LYS A 10 -12.12 -5.14 1.46
C LYS A 10 -10.72 -4.84 1.92
N VAL A 11 -10.27 -3.63 1.58
CA VAL A 11 -8.95 -3.13 1.94
C VAL A 11 -9.10 -1.96 2.90
N ASN A 12 -8.39 -2.03 4.02
CA ASN A 12 -8.11 -0.84 4.82
C ASN A 12 -6.62 -0.52 4.66
N PHE A 13 -6.34 0.74 4.36
CA PHE A 13 -4.99 1.22 4.15
C PHE A 13 -4.78 2.50 4.95
N ALA A 14 -3.87 2.43 5.92
CA ALA A 14 -3.45 3.58 6.72
C ALA A 14 -2.00 3.90 6.40
N TYR A 15 -1.78 5.08 5.82
CA TYR A 15 -0.46 5.53 5.39
C TYR A 15 -0.24 7.00 5.73
N ILE A 16 1.01 7.44 5.66
CA ILE A 16 1.36 8.85 5.74
C ILE A 16 1.25 9.48 4.34
N PRO A 17 0.49 10.57 4.17
CA PRO A 17 0.30 11.20 2.87
C PRO A 17 1.51 12.01 2.41
N ALA A 18 2.56 12.12 3.23
CA ALA A 18 3.78 12.84 2.91
C ALA A 18 5.02 12.07 3.36
N ILE A 19 6.00 11.91 2.47
CA ILE A 19 7.27 11.25 2.72
C ILE A 19 8.38 12.29 2.54
N ASN A 20 9.30 12.36 3.49
CA ASN A 20 10.49 13.17 3.38
C ASN A 20 11.75 12.36 3.71
N PHE A 21 12.91 12.95 3.40
CA PHE A 21 14.20 12.32 3.63
C PHE A 21 14.43 11.94 5.11
N ALA A 22 13.97 12.79 6.04
CA ALA A 22 14.09 12.53 7.48
C ALA A 22 13.28 11.30 7.92
N PHE A 23 12.08 11.06 7.38
CA PHE A 23 11.28 9.87 7.72
C PHE A 23 11.94 8.60 7.23
N GLN A 24 12.54 8.63 6.04
CA GLN A 24 13.31 7.51 5.53
C GLN A 24 14.53 7.21 6.43
N GLN A 25 15.29 8.23 6.84
CA GLN A 25 16.42 8.04 7.76
C GLN A 25 16.01 7.55 9.15
N ASN A 26 14.85 7.97 9.65
CA ASN A 26 14.35 7.57 10.96
C ASN A 26 13.54 6.27 10.94
N HIS A 27 13.54 5.55 9.81
CA HIS A 27 12.78 4.31 9.62
C HIS A 27 11.28 4.45 9.97
N VAL A 28 10.70 5.61 9.67
CA VAL A 28 9.27 5.84 9.88
C VAL A 28 8.50 5.02 8.85
N PRO A 29 7.62 4.10 9.28
CA PRO A 29 6.85 3.30 8.35
C PRO A 29 5.85 4.18 7.60
N VAL A 30 6.00 4.22 6.27
CA VAL A 30 5.11 4.95 5.37
C VAL A 30 3.71 4.36 5.44
N ILE A 31 3.64 3.04 5.41
CA ILE A 31 2.40 2.26 5.52
C ILE A 31 2.34 1.72 6.94
N ARG A 32 1.38 2.21 7.73
CA ARG A 32 1.22 1.84 9.13
C ARG A 32 0.36 0.61 9.30
N GLU A 33 -0.71 0.54 8.52
CA GLU A 33 -1.68 -0.55 8.58
C GLU A 33 -2.14 -0.86 7.17
N PHE A 34 -2.16 -2.13 6.84
CA PHE A 34 -2.77 -2.63 5.62
C PHE A 34 -3.52 -3.91 5.99
N THR A 35 -4.82 -3.95 5.73
CA THR A 35 -5.64 -5.13 5.97
C THR A 35 -6.32 -5.54 4.68
N LEU A 36 -6.31 -6.84 4.40
CA LEU A 36 -7.04 -7.45 3.30
C LEU A 36 -8.07 -8.41 3.89
N GLN A 37 -9.35 -8.10 3.72
CA GLN A 37 -10.44 -8.99 4.11
C GLN A 37 -11.06 -9.62 2.86
N ASN A 38 -11.18 -10.95 2.87
CA ASN A 38 -11.95 -11.67 1.86
C ASN A 38 -13.45 -11.47 2.11
N GLN A 39 -14.11 -10.72 1.25
CA GLN A 39 -15.56 -10.50 1.29
C GLN A 39 -16.33 -11.32 0.25
N SER A 40 -15.63 -12.16 -0.52
CA SER A 40 -16.28 -13.07 -1.46
C SER A 40 -16.97 -14.23 -0.73
N ASP A 41 -17.87 -14.92 -1.42
CA ASP A 41 -18.49 -16.14 -0.90
C ASP A 41 -17.62 -17.40 -1.05
N GLN A 42 -16.37 -17.22 -1.46
CA GLN A 42 -15.40 -18.29 -1.70
C GLN A 42 -14.11 -18.04 -0.92
N ASN A 43 -13.28 -19.07 -0.79
CA ASN A 43 -11.92 -18.86 -0.31
C ASN A 43 -11.09 -18.23 -1.45
N GLY A 44 -10.07 -17.45 -1.11
CA GLY A 44 -9.05 -17.00 -2.05
C GLY A 44 -7.84 -17.91 -1.94
N THR A 45 -7.36 -18.43 -3.06
CA THR A 45 -6.08 -19.16 -3.14
C THR A 45 -5.09 -18.35 -3.97
N ASN A 46 -3.81 -18.37 -3.56
CA ASN A 46 -2.72 -17.69 -4.27
C ASN A 46 -3.02 -16.21 -4.54
N VAL A 47 -3.36 -15.47 -3.48
CA VAL A 47 -3.68 -14.05 -3.55
C VAL A 47 -2.38 -13.24 -3.53
N GLY A 48 -2.03 -12.66 -4.67
CA GLY A 48 -0.92 -11.73 -4.82
C GLY A 48 -1.32 -10.33 -4.38
N ILE A 49 -0.45 -9.70 -3.59
CA ILE A 49 -0.54 -8.30 -3.20
C ILE A 49 0.72 -7.62 -3.70
N GLU A 50 0.54 -6.53 -4.42
CA GLU A 50 1.61 -5.70 -4.94
C GLU A 50 1.36 -4.24 -4.59
N ILE A 51 2.36 -3.58 -4.02
CA ILE A 51 2.35 -2.16 -3.72
C ILE A 51 3.45 -1.51 -4.55
N THR A 52 3.05 -0.68 -5.50
CA THR A 52 3.93 0.08 -6.38
C THR A 52 3.84 1.57 -6.08
N THR A 53 4.82 2.33 -6.59
CA THR A 53 4.87 3.78 -6.43
C THR A 53 5.03 4.47 -7.77
N GLU A 54 4.32 5.59 -7.96
CA GLU A 54 4.48 6.43 -9.14
C GLU A 54 5.85 7.12 -9.09
N HIS A 55 6.58 7.11 -10.21
CA HIS A 55 7.98 7.54 -10.33
C HIS A 55 9.03 6.63 -9.69
N ASP A 56 8.67 5.40 -9.29
CA ASP A 56 9.61 4.39 -8.79
C ASP A 56 10.51 4.90 -7.65
N PHE A 57 9.97 5.77 -6.79
CA PHE A 57 10.72 6.33 -5.67
C PHE A 57 10.97 5.29 -4.56
N ALA A 58 10.21 4.20 -4.55
CA ALA A 58 10.38 3.07 -3.66
C ALA A 58 10.31 1.74 -4.42
N ASP A 59 11.01 0.73 -3.90
CA ASP A 59 10.93 -0.63 -4.45
C ASP A 59 9.51 -1.19 -4.37
N VAL A 60 9.15 -2.01 -5.35
CA VAL A 60 7.88 -2.72 -5.37
C VAL A 60 7.84 -3.71 -4.20
N TRP A 61 6.85 -3.54 -3.33
CA TRP A 61 6.59 -4.49 -2.25
C TRP A 61 5.61 -5.55 -2.75
N LYS A 62 5.98 -6.83 -2.60
CA LYS A 62 5.17 -7.97 -3.01
C LYS A 62 4.96 -8.91 -1.84
N TYR A 63 3.75 -9.42 -1.73
CA TYR A 63 3.40 -10.45 -0.76
C TYR A 63 2.41 -11.42 -1.40
N ASN A 64 2.53 -12.71 -1.07
CA ASN A 64 1.63 -13.73 -1.55
C ASN A 64 0.98 -14.43 -0.37
N ILE A 65 -0.35 -14.53 -0.40
CA ILE A 65 -1.13 -15.29 0.57
C ILE A 65 -1.54 -16.59 -0.10
N ASP A 66 -0.98 -17.70 0.37
CA ASP A 66 -1.29 -19.04 -0.15
C ASP A 66 -2.79 -19.34 -0.06
N PHE A 67 -3.40 -18.99 1.06
CA PHE A 67 -4.80 -19.29 1.35
C PHE A 67 -5.43 -18.21 2.25
N LEU A 68 -6.60 -17.71 1.84
CA LEU A 68 -7.41 -16.73 2.57
C LEU A 68 -8.87 -17.18 2.63
N SER A 69 -9.33 -17.61 3.79
CA SER A 69 -10.68 -18.15 3.96
C SER A 69 -11.75 -17.09 3.76
N ARG A 70 -12.98 -17.49 3.43
CA ARG A 70 -14.14 -16.59 3.37
C ARG A 70 -14.30 -15.81 4.68
N GLY A 71 -14.36 -14.48 4.59
CA GLY A 71 -14.49 -13.58 5.74
C GLY A 71 -13.20 -13.35 6.53
N GLU A 72 -12.14 -14.09 6.24
CA GLU A 72 -10.85 -13.96 6.92
C GLU A 72 -10.20 -12.63 6.56
N THR A 73 -9.54 -12.04 7.56
CA THR A 73 -8.82 -10.77 7.41
C THR A 73 -7.34 -11.02 7.65
N TYR A 74 -6.54 -10.69 6.65
CA TYR A 74 -5.08 -10.68 6.74
C TYR A 74 -4.61 -9.27 7.10
N GLU A 75 -3.82 -9.15 8.17
CA GLU A 75 -3.34 -7.87 8.68
C GLU A 75 -1.82 -7.75 8.55
N PHE A 76 -1.36 -6.64 7.98
CA PHE A 76 0.04 -6.26 7.90
C PHE A 76 0.28 -5.00 8.72
N LYS A 77 1.19 -5.09 9.69
CA LYS A 77 1.58 -3.97 10.56
C LYS A 77 2.91 -3.40 10.12
N SER A 78 2.96 -2.08 9.94
CA SER A 78 4.19 -1.32 9.67
C SER A 78 4.98 -1.84 8.44
N ILE A 79 4.37 -1.78 7.26
CA ILE A 79 5.08 -2.14 6.02
C ILE A 79 6.15 -1.07 5.74
N LEU A 80 7.41 -1.50 5.74
CA LEU A 80 8.56 -0.67 5.38
C LEU A 80 8.79 -0.77 3.87
N LEU A 81 8.38 0.26 3.14
CA LEU A 81 8.79 0.43 1.75
C LEU A 81 10.25 0.84 1.69
N ASN A 82 11.03 0.23 0.79
CA ASN A 82 12.41 0.63 0.57
C ASN A 82 12.44 1.89 -0.31
N VAL A 83 12.29 3.05 0.33
CA VAL A 83 12.31 4.35 -0.35
C VAL A 83 13.76 4.73 -0.68
N SER A 84 14.00 5.10 -1.93
CA SER A 84 15.31 5.53 -2.41
C SER A 84 15.72 6.85 -1.76
N SER A 85 16.68 6.78 -0.82
CA SER A 85 17.29 7.97 -0.22
C SER A 85 17.88 8.90 -1.27
N LYS A 86 18.43 8.32 -2.35
CA LYS A 86 18.96 9.08 -3.49
C LYS A 86 17.86 9.89 -4.17
N TYR A 87 16.71 9.26 -4.45
CA TYR A 87 15.58 9.94 -5.08
C TYR A 87 15.13 11.14 -4.23
N LEU A 88 14.90 10.92 -2.93
CA LEU A 88 14.48 12.00 -2.02
C LEU A 88 15.53 13.11 -1.90
N ALA A 89 16.82 12.80 -1.94
CA ALA A 89 17.89 13.79 -1.85
C ALA A 89 18.00 14.72 -3.07
N TYR A 90 17.51 14.29 -4.25
CA TYR A 90 17.48 15.12 -5.46
C TYR A 90 16.20 15.95 -5.60
N LEU A 91 15.22 15.80 -4.71
CA LEU A 91 14.00 16.59 -4.73
C LEU A 91 14.29 18.04 -4.31
N THR A 92 14.21 18.95 -5.27
CA THR A 92 14.29 20.40 -5.04
C THR A 92 12.94 21.02 -4.72
N GLU A 93 11.85 20.34 -5.08
CA GLU A 93 10.47 20.80 -4.89
C GLU A 93 9.59 19.61 -4.45
N ARG A 94 8.43 19.92 -3.87
CA ARG A 94 7.42 18.90 -3.56
C ARG A 94 6.89 18.29 -4.85
N ILE A 95 6.91 16.97 -4.94
CA ILE A 95 6.32 16.21 -6.03
C ILE A 95 5.09 15.46 -5.52
N ALA A 96 3.95 15.66 -6.18
CA ALA A 96 2.78 14.81 -5.97
C ALA A 96 2.98 13.50 -6.73
N SER A 97 2.82 12.39 -6.03
CA SER A 97 2.94 11.02 -6.53
C SER A 97 1.79 10.17 -5.97
N ARG A 98 1.77 8.87 -6.27
CA ARG A 98 0.77 7.92 -5.82
C ARG A 98 1.40 6.61 -5.39
N ILE A 99 0.76 5.96 -4.42
CA ILE A 99 1.00 4.56 -4.05
C ILE A 99 -0.15 3.76 -4.63
N THR A 100 0.15 2.77 -5.46
CA THR A 100 -0.87 1.90 -6.05
C THR A 100 -0.83 0.54 -5.37
N ILE A 101 -1.95 0.12 -4.82
CA ILE A 101 -2.14 -1.23 -4.28
C ILE A 101 -2.89 -2.03 -5.33
N THR A 102 -2.33 -3.18 -5.68
CA THR A 102 -2.91 -4.13 -6.62
C THR A 102 -3.03 -5.46 -5.89
N ILE A 103 -4.23 -6.03 -5.89
CA ILE A 103 -4.48 -7.37 -5.37
C ILE A 103 -5.03 -8.20 -6.53
N ASN A 104 -4.31 -9.26 -6.85
CA ASN A 104 -4.65 -10.19 -7.91
C ASN A 104 -4.70 -11.61 -7.37
N THR A 105 -5.44 -12.44 -8.09
CA THR A 105 -5.35 -13.90 -8.01
C THR A 105 -4.59 -14.40 -9.23
N GLU A 106 -4.43 -15.73 -9.38
CA GLU A 106 -3.73 -16.31 -10.55
C GLU A 106 -4.24 -15.77 -11.88
N ASP A 107 -5.55 -15.58 -12.01
CA ASP A 107 -6.19 -15.25 -13.29
C ASP A 107 -6.85 -13.87 -13.32
N ASP A 108 -7.20 -13.29 -12.16
CA ASP A 108 -8.05 -12.10 -12.10
C ASP A 108 -7.51 -10.99 -11.18
N LEU A 109 -7.68 -9.74 -11.62
CA LEU A 109 -7.50 -8.55 -10.79
C LEU A 109 -8.72 -8.38 -9.87
N VAL A 110 -8.49 -8.42 -8.55
CA VAL A 110 -9.56 -8.34 -7.54
C VAL A 110 -9.75 -6.91 -7.06
N PHE A 111 -8.66 -6.19 -6.85
CA PHE A 111 -8.69 -4.84 -6.31
C PHE A 111 -7.50 -4.06 -6.84
N GLN A 112 -7.75 -2.81 -7.25
CA GLN A 112 -6.68 -1.88 -7.60
C GLN A 112 -7.09 -0.47 -7.21
N GLU A 113 -6.29 0.17 -6.36
CA GLU A 113 -6.51 1.56 -5.97
C GLU A 113 -5.21 2.33 -5.88
N SER A 114 -5.30 3.65 -6.13
CA SER A 114 -4.15 4.56 -6.14
C SER A 114 -4.35 5.72 -5.19
N TYR A 115 -3.52 5.76 -4.16
CA TYR A 115 -3.57 6.70 -3.06
C TYR A 115 -2.56 7.82 -3.25
N PRO A 116 -2.96 9.11 -3.13
CA PRO A 116 -2.04 10.22 -3.32
C PRO A 116 -1.00 10.29 -2.19
N VAL A 117 0.25 10.55 -2.56
CA VAL A 117 1.36 10.77 -1.61
C VAL A 117 2.24 11.92 -2.10
N ASP A 118 2.60 12.83 -1.21
CA ASP A 118 3.51 13.92 -1.49
C ASP A 118 4.94 13.52 -1.11
N LEU A 119 5.86 13.64 -2.06
CA LEU A 119 7.29 13.54 -1.80
C LEU A 119 7.81 14.95 -1.52
N LEU A 120 8.19 15.21 -0.28
CA LEU A 120 8.67 16.51 0.15
C LEU A 120 10.15 16.68 -0.20
N ALA A 121 10.53 17.91 -0.55
CA ALA A 121 11.92 18.28 -0.75
C ALA A 121 12.74 18.08 0.53
N TYR A 122 14.06 17.97 0.37
CA TYR A 122 14.99 17.70 1.47
C TYR A 122 14.86 18.66 2.67
N ASP A 123 14.58 19.93 2.40
CA ASP A 123 14.45 21.00 3.39
C ASP A 123 13.01 21.19 3.91
N GLN A 124 12.03 20.45 3.37
CA GLN A 124 10.63 20.56 3.73
C GLN A 124 10.23 19.52 4.78
N TRP A 125 9.59 20.02 5.83
CA TRP A 125 8.91 19.20 6.82
C TRP A 125 7.41 19.34 6.62
N SER A 126 6.66 18.24 6.75
CA SER A 126 5.21 18.34 6.84
C SER A 126 4.87 19.03 8.17
N GLY A 127 4.78 20.37 8.16
CA GLY A 127 4.50 21.20 9.34
C GLY A 127 3.09 21.02 9.92
N ILE A 128 2.40 19.94 9.56
CA ILE A 128 1.04 19.61 9.96
C ILE A 128 1.09 18.16 10.41
N SER A 129 0.59 17.90 11.63
CA SER A 129 0.47 16.59 12.26
C SER A 129 0.34 15.46 11.25
N LEU A 130 1.31 14.53 11.21
CA LEU A 130 1.29 13.29 10.43
C LEU A 130 0.23 12.33 11.00
N LEU A 131 -1.02 12.77 10.95
CA LEU A 131 -2.15 11.92 11.22
C LEU A 131 -2.22 10.93 10.06
N PRO A 132 -2.20 9.62 10.33
CA PRO A 132 -2.43 8.62 9.31
C PRO A 132 -3.77 8.90 8.64
N GLN A 133 -3.79 8.95 7.31
CA GLN A 133 -5.06 8.91 6.61
C GLN A 133 -5.51 7.46 6.58
N MET A 134 -6.63 7.16 7.25
CA MET A 134 -7.29 5.87 7.11
C MET A 134 -8.21 5.94 5.91
N LEU A 135 -7.87 5.18 4.86
CA LEU A 135 -8.74 4.97 3.72
C LEU A 135 -9.29 3.56 3.83
N ALA A 136 -10.57 3.47 4.21
CA ALA A 136 -11.35 2.26 4.05
C ALA A 136 -12.03 2.37 2.68
N CYS A 137 -11.53 1.65 1.69
CA CYS A 137 -12.30 1.51 0.46
C CYS A 137 -13.51 0.64 0.77
N ASN A 138 -14.70 1.19 0.57
CA ASN A 138 -15.95 0.46 0.71
C ASN A 138 -16.37 0.03 -0.70
N PRO A 139 -16.12 -1.21 -1.12
CA PRO A 139 -16.68 -1.69 -2.39
C PRO A 139 -18.20 -1.71 -2.23
N SER A 140 -18.89 -0.97 -3.10
CA SER A 140 -20.37 -0.94 -3.17
C SER A 140 -20.87 -2.11 -4.01
#